data_AF-I1CHH8-F1
#
_entry.id   AF-I1CHH8-F1
#
_cell.length_a   1.000
_cell.length_b   1.000
_cell.length_c   1.000
_cell.angle_alpha   90.00
_cell.angle_beta   90.00
_cell.angle_gamma   90.00
#
_symmetry.space_group_name_H-M   'P 1'
#
loop_
_entity.id
_entity.type
_entity.pdbx_description
1 polymer ?
#
loop_
_entity_poly.entity_id
_entity_poly.type
_entity_poly.pdbx_seq_one_letter_code
_entity_poly.pdbx_strand_id
1 'polypeptide(L)'
;MGSHLYSQLAEIDFESVWYEYNNEPLRWHYPIGLLYDLFDTIPLPWSITIHLKGLPTNHLLAKPTIDTMQNMFMAMIKEADFLRTGSTKKVMNLSKRDHTQLWQSLASDQYHDFWNVNKQLVEYTPNNRHVPIRLYLPNNCPVIQELVTFHDDSGIKITNVFSSIS
;
A
#
# COMPACT_ATOMS: atom_id res chain seq x y z
N MET A 1 -23.25 34.12 5.98
CA MET A 1 -22.41 32.94 6.32
C MET A 1 -21.94 32.15 5.09
N GLY A 2 -22.75 31.98 4.03
CA GLY A 2 -22.32 31.24 2.83
C GLY A 2 -21.22 31.89 1.96
N SER A 3 -21.10 33.21 1.94
CA SER A 3 -20.09 33.93 1.15
C SER A 3 -18.66 33.80 1.72
N HIS A 4 -18.53 33.66 3.03
CA HIS A 4 -17.23 33.58 3.71
C HIS A 4 -16.58 32.20 3.55
N LEU A 5 -17.40 31.14 3.56
CA LEU A 5 -16.98 29.78 3.21
C LEU A 5 -16.48 29.71 1.75
N TYR A 6 -17.21 30.32 0.81
CA TYR A 6 -16.81 30.34 -0.60
C TYR A 6 -15.46 31.05 -0.84
N SER A 7 -15.19 32.15 -0.12
CA SER A 7 -13.88 32.82 -0.18
C SER A 7 -12.75 31.97 0.39
N GLN A 8 -13.00 31.17 1.43
CA GLN A 8 -12.01 30.26 2.01
C GLN A 8 -11.75 29.05 1.10
N LEU A 9 -12.78 28.56 0.41
CA LEU A 9 -12.66 27.46 -0.58
C LEU A 9 -11.84 27.88 -1.81
N ALA A 10 -11.91 29.15 -2.21
CA ALA A 10 -11.16 29.69 -3.35
C ALA A 10 -9.64 29.79 -3.11
N GLU A 11 -9.21 29.78 -1.85
CA GLU A 11 -7.79 29.75 -1.44
C GLU A 11 -7.30 28.36 -1.03
N ILE A 12 -8.10 27.31 -1.26
CA ILE A 12 -7.65 25.94 -0.98
C ILE A 12 -6.62 25.57 -2.04
N ASP A 13 -5.37 25.53 -1.62
CA ASP A 13 -4.36 24.80 -2.33
C ASP A 13 -4.63 23.30 -2.14
N PHE A 14 -5.38 22.72 -3.08
CA PHE A 14 -5.66 21.29 -3.08
C PHE A 14 -4.38 20.44 -3.10
N GLU A 15 -3.22 21.01 -3.45
CA GLU A 15 -1.93 20.32 -3.38
C GLU A 15 -1.42 20.12 -1.95
N SER A 16 -1.97 20.86 -0.98
CA SER A 16 -1.60 20.79 0.43
C SER A 16 -2.56 19.98 1.30
N VAL A 17 -3.54 19.29 0.70
CA VAL A 17 -4.53 18.50 1.44
C VAL A 17 -3.89 17.26 2.05
N TRP A 18 -4.16 17.03 3.34
CA TRP A 18 -3.74 15.84 4.06
C TRP A 18 -4.75 15.42 5.12
N TYR A 19 -4.58 14.21 5.63
CA TYR A 19 -5.53 13.57 6.55
C TYR A 19 -4.85 13.28 7.89
N GLU A 20 -5.57 13.47 8.98
CA GLU A 20 -5.09 13.23 10.34
C GLU A 20 -6.05 12.33 11.10
N TYR A 21 -5.50 11.47 11.94
CA TYR A 21 -6.25 10.80 12.99
C TYR A 21 -5.44 10.82 14.29
N ASN A 22 -6.07 11.18 15.40
CA ASN A 22 -5.45 11.21 16.73
C ASN A 22 -4.12 11.99 16.80
N ASN A 23 -4.05 13.17 16.16
CA ASN A 23 -2.84 14.00 16.03
C ASN A 23 -1.69 13.35 15.22
N GLU A 24 -1.95 12.28 14.48
CA GLU A 24 -0.98 11.67 13.58
C GLU A 24 -1.36 11.86 12.10
N PRO A 25 -0.44 12.41 11.27
CA PRO A 25 -0.65 12.48 9.83
C PRO A 25 -0.74 11.09 9.18
N LEU A 26 -1.82 10.84 8.46
CA LEU A 26 -2.06 9.57 7.77
C LEU A 26 -1.25 9.48 6.48
N ARG A 27 -0.45 8.42 6.37
CA ARG A 27 0.42 8.16 5.22
C ARG A 27 -0.39 7.65 4.04
N TRP A 28 -0.64 8.52 3.04
CA TRP A 28 -1.45 8.18 1.86
C TRP A 28 -0.96 6.95 1.07
N HIS A 29 0.32 6.61 1.18
CA HIS A 29 0.91 5.48 0.48
C HIS A 29 0.70 4.12 1.17
N TYR A 30 0.11 4.11 2.36
CA TYR A 30 -0.25 2.88 3.07
C TYR A 30 -1.70 2.49 2.71
N PRO A 31 -2.00 1.18 2.58
CA PRO A 31 -3.37 0.72 2.41
C PRO A 31 -4.29 1.25 3.52
N ILE A 32 -5.52 1.64 3.17
CA ILE A 32 -6.48 2.23 4.12
C ILE A 32 -6.76 1.28 5.29
N GLY A 33 -6.93 -0.02 5.03
CA GLY A 33 -7.12 -1.02 6.08
C GLY A 33 -5.93 -1.12 7.03
N LEU A 34 -4.69 -1.03 6.52
CA LEU A 34 -3.49 -0.99 7.35
C LEU A 34 -3.46 0.26 8.23
N LEU A 35 -3.78 1.43 7.67
CA LEU A 35 -3.85 2.67 8.45
C LEU A 35 -4.87 2.56 9.59
N TYR A 36 -6.03 1.93 9.34
CA TYR A 36 -7.04 1.69 10.36
C TYR A 36 -6.53 0.72 11.43
N ASP A 37 -5.97 -0.44 11.03
CA ASP A 37 -5.49 -1.49 11.93
C ASP A 37 -4.28 -1.06 12.78
N LEU A 38 -3.53 -0.03 12.37
CA LEU A 38 -2.39 0.48 13.12
C LEU A 38 -2.78 1.25 14.39
N PHE A 39 -4.01 1.74 14.49
CA PHE A 39 -4.49 2.39 15.70
C PHE A 39 -5.35 1.41 16.50
N ASP A 40 -4.97 1.20 17.75
CA ASP A 40 -5.78 0.40 18.65
C ASP A 40 -7.15 1.06 18.89
N THR A 41 -8.21 0.27 18.81
CA THR A 41 -9.55 0.63 19.29
C THR A 41 -10.15 1.90 18.67
N ILE A 42 -10.21 1.99 17.34
CA ILE A 42 -10.93 3.07 16.64
C ILE A 42 -12.46 2.88 16.80
N PRO A 43 -13.19 3.81 17.43
CA PRO A 43 -14.65 3.77 17.42
C PRO A 43 -15.18 4.01 16.01
N LEU A 44 -16.18 3.22 15.59
CA LEU A 44 -16.82 3.42 14.29
C LEU A 44 -17.90 4.51 14.38
N PRO A 45 -18.01 5.40 13.37
CA PRO A 45 -17.18 5.47 12.16
C PRO A 45 -15.79 6.08 12.41
N TRP A 46 -14.79 5.66 11.62
CA TRP A 46 -13.44 6.24 11.68
C TRP A 46 -13.47 7.74 11.39
N SER A 47 -13.22 8.54 12.42
CA SER A 47 -13.33 10.01 12.37
C SER A 47 -12.02 10.65 11.94
N ILE A 48 -11.84 10.84 10.63
CA ILE A 48 -10.64 11.44 10.02
C ILE A 48 -10.80 12.96 9.92
N THR A 49 -9.79 13.71 10.35
CA THR A 49 -9.72 15.16 10.15
C THR A 49 -9.06 15.47 8.81
N ILE A 50 -9.65 16.38 8.04
CA ILE A 50 -9.09 16.86 6.76
C ILE A 50 -8.43 18.21 6.99
N HIS A 51 -7.16 18.33 6.60
CA HIS A 51 -6.41 19.57 6.62
C HIS A 51 -6.22 20.07 5.19
N LEU A 52 -6.51 21.36 4.98
CA LEU A 52 -6.50 21.99 3.66
C LEU A 52 -5.27 22.89 3.41
N LYS A 53 -4.42 23.04 4.44
CA LYS A 53 -3.21 23.86 4.45
C LYS A 53 -2.17 23.20 5.38
N GLY A 54 -0.90 23.56 5.21
CA GLY A 54 0.17 23.17 6.14
C GLY A 54 0.52 21.68 6.09
N LEU A 55 0.79 21.15 4.89
CA LEU A 55 1.25 19.77 4.71
C LEU A 55 2.52 19.50 5.54
N PRO A 56 2.53 18.52 6.46
CA PRO A 56 3.71 18.18 7.25
C PRO A 56 4.72 17.40 6.41
N THR A 57 5.51 18.09 5.58
CA THR A 57 6.48 17.51 4.65
C THR A 57 7.59 16.67 5.30
N ASN A 58 7.82 16.84 6.61
CA ASN A 58 8.76 16.02 7.37
C ASN A 58 8.21 14.61 7.70
N HIS A 59 6.88 14.43 7.65
CA HIS A 59 6.20 13.18 8.04
C HIS A 59 5.45 12.54 6.88
N LEU A 60 5.02 13.34 5.90
CA LEU A 60 4.28 12.91 4.73
C LEU A 60 5.06 13.17 3.45
N LEU A 61 4.98 12.20 2.54
CA LEU A 61 5.36 12.44 1.15
C LEU A 61 4.48 13.53 0.55
N ALA A 62 5.03 14.26 -0.42
CA ALA A 62 4.26 15.20 -1.22
C ALA A 62 2.98 14.55 -1.74
N LYS A 63 1.93 15.36 -1.95
CA LYS A 63 0.65 14.87 -2.43
C LYS A 63 0.86 14.03 -3.70
N PRO A 64 0.26 12.84 -3.78
CA PRO A 64 0.45 11.99 -4.93
C PRO A 64 -0.38 12.48 -6.12
N THR A 65 0.21 12.44 -7.31
CA THR A 65 -0.56 12.42 -8.55
C THR A 65 -1.08 11.01 -8.82
N ILE A 66 -2.06 10.87 -9.72
CA ILE A 66 -2.54 9.54 -10.17
C ILE A 66 -1.36 8.71 -10.70
N ASP A 67 -0.48 9.31 -11.48
CA ASP A 67 0.70 8.66 -12.03
C ASP A 67 1.66 8.19 -10.91
N THR A 68 1.87 9.01 -9.88
CA THR A 68 2.68 8.63 -8.71
C THR A 68 2.09 7.42 -7.99
N MET A 69 0.76 7.39 -7.76
CA MET A 69 0.10 6.24 -7.13
C MET A 69 0.22 4.98 -7.98
N GLN A 70 0.03 5.10 -9.29
CA GLN A 70 0.18 3.98 -10.22
C GLN A 70 1.62 3.45 -10.24
N ASN A 71 2.61 4.34 -10.30
CA ASN A 71 4.02 3.97 -10.27
C ASN A 71 4.40 3.26 -8.97
N MET A 72 3.93 3.77 -7.83
CA MET A 72 4.15 3.16 -6.52
C MET A 72 3.51 1.78 -6.41
N PHE A 73 2.26 1.64 -6.88
CA PHE A 73 1.57 0.35 -6.94
C PHE A 73 2.36 -0.67 -7.79
N MET A 74 2.81 -0.26 -8.97
CA MET A 74 3.63 -1.13 -9.83
C MET A 74 5.00 -1.46 -9.23
N ALA A 75 5.61 -0.52 -8.49
CA ALA A 75 6.85 -0.77 -7.77
C ALA A 75 6.67 -1.83 -6.68
N MET A 76 5.59 -1.75 -5.89
CA MET A 76 5.26 -2.74 -4.86
C MET A 76 5.01 -4.14 -5.46
N ILE A 77 4.32 -4.23 -6.60
CA ILE A 77 4.12 -5.50 -7.31
C ILE A 77 5.45 -6.10 -7.78
N LYS A 78 6.35 -5.28 -8.33
CA LYS A 78 7.68 -5.73 -8.77
C LYS A 78 8.53 -6.22 -7.61
N GLU A 79 8.52 -5.50 -6.50
CA GLU A 79 9.24 -5.89 -5.29
C GLU A 79 8.70 -7.22 -4.74
N ALA A 80 7.38 -7.39 -4.71
CA ALA A 80 6.76 -8.64 -4.30
C ALA A 80 7.10 -9.82 -5.24
N ASP A 81 7.15 -9.60 -6.57
CA ASP A 81 7.58 -10.63 -7.54
C ASP A 81 9.05 -11.02 -7.33
N PHE A 82 9.91 -10.03 -7.07
CA PHE A 82 11.32 -10.26 -6.79
C PHE A 82 11.52 -11.09 -5.52
N LEU A 83 10.85 -10.77 -4.43
CA LEU A 83 10.91 -11.58 -3.20
C LEU A 83 10.41 -13.01 -3.44
N ARG A 84 9.29 -13.12 -4.17
CA ARG A 84 8.61 -14.40 -4.43
C ARG A 84 9.39 -15.33 -5.33
N THR A 85 10.11 -14.83 -6.33
CA THR A 85 10.74 -15.66 -7.38
C THR A 85 12.24 -15.44 -7.55
N GLY A 86 12.80 -14.39 -6.94
CA GLY A 86 14.17 -13.93 -7.18
C GLY A 86 14.32 -13.11 -8.47
N SER A 87 13.23 -12.76 -9.14
CA SER A 87 13.24 -12.02 -10.41
C SER A 87 11.97 -11.16 -10.54
N THR A 88 12.03 -10.12 -11.38
CA THR A 88 10.86 -9.31 -11.76
C THR A 88 10.28 -9.72 -13.11
N LYS A 89 10.75 -10.83 -13.68
CA LYS A 89 10.40 -11.27 -15.05
C LYS A 89 8.90 -11.49 -15.24
N LYS A 90 8.18 -12.02 -14.24
CA LYS A 90 6.73 -12.25 -14.41
C LYS A 90 6.01 -10.94 -14.61
N VAL A 91 6.29 -9.96 -13.75
CA VAL A 91 5.67 -8.63 -13.84
C VAL A 91 6.15 -7.89 -15.10
N MET A 92 7.44 -7.96 -15.44
CA MET A 92 8.01 -7.27 -16.59
C MET A 92 7.55 -7.85 -17.94
N ASN A 93 7.15 -9.11 -17.98
CA ASN A 93 6.64 -9.77 -19.19
C ASN A 93 5.13 -9.58 -19.39
N LEU A 94 4.43 -8.92 -18.48
CA LEU A 94 3.04 -8.54 -18.68
C LEU A 94 2.91 -7.60 -19.87
N SER A 95 1.81 -7.72 -20.62
CA SER A 95 1.53 -6.76 -21.68
C SER A 95 1.25 -5.37 -21.09
N LYS A 96 1.44 -4.30 -21.87
CA LYS A 96 1.04 -2.95 -21.47
C LYS A 96 -0.44 -2.89 -21.08
N ARG A 97 -1.29 -3.67 -21.78
CA ARG A 97 -2.72 -3.82 -21.47
C ARG A 97 -2.93 -4.41 -20.07
N ASP A 98 -2.19 -5.46 -19.71
CA ASP A 98 -2.30 -6.11 -18.40
C ASP A 98 -1.82 -5.21 -17.26
N HIS A 99 -0.74 -4.46 -17.48
CA HIS A 99 -0.27 -3.43 -16.54
C HIS A 99 -1.35 -2.37 -16.27
N THR A 100 -1.97 -1.85 -17.33
CA THR A 100 -3.05 -0.89 -17.22
C THR A 100 -4.27 -1.50 -16.54
N GLN A 101 -4.63 -2.75 -16.88
CA GLN A 101 -5.76 -3.46 -16.30
C GLN A 101 -5.59 -3.66 -14.78
N LEU A 102 -4.40 -4.02 -14.29
CA LEU A 102 -4.13 -4.14 -12.84
C LEU A 102 -4.43 -2.84 -12.09
N TRP A 103 -3.97 -1.70 -12.62
CA TRP A 103 -4.19 -0.40 -11.99
C TRP A 103 -5.66 0.04 -12.08
N GLN A 104 -6.26 -0.02 -13.27
CA GLN A 104 -7.63 0.45 -13.50
C GLN A 104 -8.65 -0.37 -12.71
N SER A 105 -8.47 -1.69 -12.64
CA SER A 105 -9.34 -2.57 -11.87
C SER A 105 -9.26 -2.28 -10.37
N LEU A 106 -8.08 -1.98 -9.83
CA LEU A 106 -7.93 -1.51 -8.44
C LEU A 106 -8.62 -0.15 -8.23
N ALA A 107 -8.39 0.82 -9.12
CA ALA A 107 -8.95 2.16 -9.00
C ALA A 107 -10.48 2.23 -9.17
N SER A 108 -11.07 1.25 -9.89
CA SER A 108 -12.50 1.18 -10.20
C SER A 108 -13.23 0.06 -9.47
N ASP A 109 -12.60 -0.55 -8.46
CA ASP A 109 -13.15 -1.65 -7.65
C ASP A 109 -13.66 -2.86 -8.47
N GLN A 110 -12.93 -3.23 -9.52
CA GLN A 110 -13.26 -4.37 -10.39
C GLN A 110 -12.47 -5.62 -9.98
N TYR A 111 -12.95 -6.33 -8.95
CA TYR A 111 -12.29 -7.50 -8.39
C TYR A 111 -11.92 -8.57 -9.45
N HIS A 112 -12.86 -8.94 -10.32
CA HIS A 112 -12.63 -10.01 -11.29
C HIS A 112 -11.55 -9.65 -12.32
N ASP A 113 -11.56 -8.41 -12.81
CA ASP A 113 -10.59 -7.92 -13.79
C ASP A 113 -9.19 -7.81 -13.20
N PHE A 114 -9.08 -7.45 -11.92
CA PHE A 114 -7.81 -7.46 -11.20
C PHE A 114 -7.25 -8.88 -11.13
N TRP A 115 -8.05 -9.84 -10.67
CA TRP A 115 -7.60 -11.23 -10.48
C TRP A 115 -7.32 -11.96 -11.78
N ASN A 116 -7.96 -11.57 -12.89
CA ASN A 116 -7.67 -12.10 -14.22
C ASN A 116 -6.20 -11.90 -14.61
N VAL A 117 -5.57 -10.81 -14.16
CA VAL A 117 -4.13 -10.56 -14.36
C VAL A 117 -3.32 -11.00 -13.15
N ASN A 118 -3.74 -10.65 -11.92
CA ASN A 118 -2.93 -10.86 -10.71
C ASN A 118 -2.66 -12.35 -10.42
N LYS A 119 -3.58 -13.25 -10.78
CA LYS A 119 -3.44 -14.69 -10.52
C LYS A 119 -2.12 -15.28 -11.02
N GLN A 120 -1.65 -14.88 -12.20
CA GLN A 120 -0.41 -15.41 -12.79
C GLN A 120 0.87 -14.91 -12.07
N LEU A 121 0.76 -13.78 -11.37
CA LEU A 121 1.84 -13.19 -10.59
C LEU A 121 1.99 -13.90 -9.24
N VAL A 122 0.87 -14.23 -8.60
CA VAL A 122 0.85 -14.78 -7.23
C VAL A 122 0.69 -16.30 -7.15
N GLU A 123 0.63 -16.98 -8.30
CA GLU A 123 0.51 -18.43 -8.38
C GLU A 123 1.59 -19.14 -7.56
N TYR A 124 1.16 -20.11 -6.75
CA TYR A 124 2.07 -20.93 -5.97
C TYR A 124 2.86 -21.85 -6.89
N THR A 125 4.18 -21.84 -6.70
CA THR A 125 5.12 -22.75 -7.34
C THR A 125 6.03 -23.32 -6.26
N PRO A 126 6.46 -24.59 -6.35
CA PRO A 126 7.45 -25.15 -5.43
C PRO A 126 8.75 -24.34 -5.35
N ASN A 127 9.03 -23.52 -6.37
CA ASN A 127 10.21 -22.66 -6.46
C ASN A 127 10.02 -21.26 -5.87
N ASN A 128 8.91 -20.99 -5.17
CA ASN A 128 8.75 -19.71 -4.49
C ASN A 128 9.82 -19.58 -3.40
N ARG A 129 10.50 -18.43 -3.35
CA ARG A 129 11.65 -18.20 -2.47
C ARG A 129 11.23 -17.59 -1.14
N HIS A 130 10.71 -16.37 -1.18
CA HIS A 130 10.34 -15.64 0.03
C HIS A 130 8.92 -15.10 -0.02
N VAL A 131 8.26 -15.07 1.14
CA VAL A 131 6.94 -14.48 1.31
C VAL A 131 7.07 -12.94 1.34
N PRO A 132 6.42 -12.19 0.43
CA PRO A 132 6.43 -10.74 0.49
C PRO A 132 5.57 -10.26 1.67
N ILE A 133 6.22 -9.92 2.78
CA ILE A 133 5.56 -9.48 4.01
C ILE A 133 6.26 -8.24 4.57
N ARG A 134 5.46 -7.32 5.14
CA ARG A 134 5.93 -6.17 5.92
C ARG A 134 5.22 -6.17 7.25
N LEU A 135 5.97 -6.01 8.33
CA LEU A 135 5.42 -5.82 9.66
C LEU A 135 5.44 -4.33 10.00
N TYR A 136 4.25 -3.81 10.30
CA TYR A 136 4.06 -2.45 10.75
C TYR A 136 3.75 -2.50 12.23
N LEU A 137 4.58 -1.85 13.04
CA LEU A 137 4.42 -1.76 14.47
C LEU A 137 3.95 -0.35 14.86
N PRO A 138 3.18 -0.20 15.96
CA PRO A 138 2.75 1.11 16.45
C PRO A 138 3.92 2.04 16.81
N ASN A 139 3.60 3.29 17.18
CA ASN A 139 4.57 4.28 17.70
C ASN A 139 5.68 4.67 16.71
N ASN A 140 5.39 4.68 15.40
CA ASN A 140 6.34 5.04 14.34
C ASN A 140 7.63 4.18 14.34
N CYS A 141 7.53 2.93 14.78
CA CYS A 141 8.59 1.96 14.58
C CYS A 141 8.92 1.82 13.08
N PRO A 142 10.20 1.65 12.71
CA PRO A 142 10.57 1.33 11.33
C PRO A 142 9.83 0.08 10.85
N VAL A 143 9.41 0.10 9.58
CA VAL A 143 8.77 -1.06 8.95
C VAL A 143 9.79 -2.18 8.86
N ILE A 144 9.43 -3.36 9.39
CA ILE A 144 10.29 -4.55 9.34
C ILE A 144 9.94 -5.34 8.09
N GLN A 145 10.95 -5.68 7.30
CA GLN A 145 10.81 -6.46 6.08
C GLN A 145 12.00 -7.42 5.94
N GLU A 146 11.88 -8.58 6.59
CA GLU A 146 12.88 -9.64 6.57
C GLU A 146 12.59 -10.69 5.49
N LEU A 147 13.63 -11.40 5.06
CA LEU A 147 13.49 -12.51 4.11
C LEU A 147 12.93 -13.75 4.80
N VAL A 148 11.63 -13.97 4.66
CA VAL A 148 10.95 -15.17 5.17
C VAL A 148 10.83 -16.20 4.06
N THR A 149 11.45 -17.38 4.22
CA THR A 149 11.37 -18.46 3.22
C THR A 149 9.97 -19.03 3.10
N PHE A 150 9.59 -19.49 1.90
CA PHE A 150 8.31 -20.17 1.69
C PHE A 150 8.26 -21.57 2.31
N HIS A 151 9.42 -22.19 2.46
CA HIS A 151 9.61 -23.55 2.92
C HIS A 151 10.58 -23.57 4.10
N ASP A 152 10.38 -24.51 5.02
CA ASP A 152 11.33 -24.83 6.06
C ASP A 152 12.54 -25.60 5.49
N ASP A 153 13.52 -25.91 6.35
CA ASP A 153 14.72 -26.66 5.98
C ASP A 153 14.41 -28.07 5.43
N SER A 154 13.20 -28.59 5.69
CA SER A 154 12.70 -29.87 5.18
C SER A 154 11.94 -29.75 3.84
N GLY A 155 11.81 -28.54 3.30
CA GLY A 155 11.08 -28.25 2.06
C GLY A 155 9.56 -28.21 2.22
N ILE A 156 9.04 -28.21 3.46
CA ILE A 156 7.62 -28.11 3.77
C ILE A 156 7.24 -26.64 3.89
N LYS A 157 6.07 -26.27 3.37
CA LYS A 157 5.57 -24.89 3.48
C LYS A 157 5.47 -24.46 4.94
N ILE A 158 6.05 -23.31 5.29
CA ILE A 158 5.96 -22.77 6.65
C ILE A 158 4.52 -22.41 7.01
N THR A 159 4.13 -22.69 8.26
CA THR A 159 2.82 -22.33 8.82
C THR A 159 2.88 -21.14 9.78
N ASN A 160 4.06 -20.85 10.32
CA ASN A 160 4.32 -19.71 11.19
C ASN A 160 5.40 -18.82 10.58
N VAL A 161 5.01 -17.62 10.16
CA VAL A 161 5.92 -16.62 9.57
C VAL A 161 6.73 -15.90 10.65
N PHE A 162 6.18 -15.74 11.85
CA PHE A 162 6.80 -14.96 12.92
C PHE A 162 7.97 -15.68 13.58
N SER A 163 8.04 -17.01 13.52
CA SER A 163 9.21 -17.75 14.04
C SER A 163 10.50 -17.45 13.27
N SER A 164 10.39 -16.99 12.02
CA SER A 164 11.53 -16.65 11.16
C SER A 164 11.96 -15.19 11.28
N ILE A 165 11.21 -14.37 12.02
CA ILE A 165 11.47 -12.94 12.20
C ILE A 165 11.92 -12.76 13.65
N SER A 166 13.25 -12.86 13.88
CA SER A 166 13.90 -12.79 15.19
C SER A 166 14.71 -11.51 15.36
#